data_AF-A0A352A6B5-F1
#
_entry.id   AF-A0A352A6B5-F1
#
_cell.length_a   1.000
_cell.length_b   1.000
_cell.length_c   1.000
_cell.angle_alpha   90.00
_cell.angle_beta   90.00
_cell.angle_gamma   90.00
#
_symmetry.space_group_name_H-M   'P 1'
#
loop_
_entity.id
_entity.type
_entity.pdbx_description
1 polymer ?
#
loop_
_entity_poly.entity_id
_entity_poly.type
_entity_poly.pdbx_seq_one_letter_code
_entity_poly.pdbx_strand_id
1 'polypeptide(L)'
;MGKIILILVIVLIVRFVYKYRSLTKTVDRLNKILYSDRNPNEYVKECDILLQKMQSKRDRDINLLQKATGLFYAGRFDEVKHVLNKELKQIPANGQHLFYQDLVLSMIFGGEVEEGHELLENARETLMTYKRTEGNNKGIEFIFAVDDLYQGKYEERKEFFIDLCENGRNYYRRAMANYCLALIYKNEENLDEMNKCLQLAKELGFNSFVEKLASNEMEQN
;
A
#
# COMPACT_ATOMS: atom_id res chain seq x y z
N MET A 1 11.09 -12.57 -49.33
CA MET A 1 11.11 -11.57 -48.23
C MET A 1 9.77 -11.43 -47.50
N GLY A 2 8.63 -11.18 -48.17
CA GLY A 2 7.33 -10.97 -47.49
C GLY A 2 6.88 -12.07 -46.53
N LYS A 3 7.09 -13.35 -46.86
CA LYS A 3 6.74 -14.49 -45.97
C LYS A 3 7.61 -14.56 -44.70
N ILE A 4 8.89 -14.18 -44.79
CA ILE A 4 9.81 -14.17 -43.63
C ILE A 4 9.43 -13.03 -42.67
N ILE A 5 9.08 -11.86 -43.21
CA ILE A 5 8.59 -10.72 -42.43
C ILE A 5 7.28 -11.10 -41.73
N LEU A 6 6.36 -11.77 -42.42
CA LEU A 6 5.10 -12.23 -41.83
C LEU A 6 5.32 -13.21 -40.66
N ILE A 7 6.23 -14.18 -40.80
CA ILE A 7 6.57 -15.13 -39.73
C ILE A 7 7.17 -14.38 -38.52
N LEU A 8 8.08 -13.43 -38.74
CA LEU A 8 8.67 -12.62 -37.66
C LEU A 8 7.60 -11.81 -36.90
N VAL A 9 6.65 -11.21 -37.62
CA VAL A 9 5.54 -10.47 -37.01
C VAL A 9 4.66 -11.40 -36.17
N ILE A 10 4.33 -12.59 -36.67
CA ILE A 10 3.54 -13.59 -35.92
C ILE A 10 4.27 -14.01 -34.64
N VAL A 11 5.57 -14.29 -34.71
CA VAL A 11 6.38 -14.67 -33.53
C VAL A 11 6.40 -13.55 -32.49
N LEU A 12 6.53 -12.28 -32.91
CA LEU A 12 6.48 -11.13 -32.02
C LEU A 12 5.11 -10.99 -31.34
N ILE A 13 4.01 -11.15 -32.09
CA ILE A 13 2.64 -11.11 -31.54
C ILE A 13 2.44 -12.24 -30.52
N VAL A 14 2.82 -13.48 -30.86
CA VAL A 14 2.68 -14.62 -29.94
C VAL A 14 3.49 -14.41 -28.66
N ARG A 15 4.74 -13.93 -28.79
CA ARG A 15 5.60 -13.61 -27.64
C ARG A 15 4.98 -12.49 -26.79
N PHE A 16 4.41 -11.47 -27.40
CA PHE A 16 3.75 -10.38 -26.70
C PHE A 16 2.52 -10.87 -25.93
N VAL A 17 1.64 -11.63 -26.57
CA VAL A 17 0.43 -12.21 -25.94
C VAL A 17 0.79 -13.13 -24.79
N TYR A 18 1.81 -13.99 -24.96
CA TYR A 18 2.28 -14.88 -23.90
C TYR A 18 2.80 -14.10 -22.70
N LYS A 19 3.66 -13.08 -22.94
CA LYS A 19 4.18 -12.23 -21.87
C LYS A 19 3.05 -11.50 -21.14
N TYR A 20 2.10 -10.92 -21.87
CA TYR A 20 0.96 -10.21 -21.28
C TYR A 20 0.12 -11.12 -20.38
N ARG A 21 -0.30 -12.30 -20.88
CA ARG A 21 -1.08 -13.27 -20.09
C ARG A 21 -0.33 -13.75 -18.85
N SER A 22 0.99 -13.97 -18.96
CA SER A 22 1.80 -14.35 -17.81
C SER A 22 1.83 -13.25 -16.74
N LEU A 23 1.94 -11.98 -17.14
CA LEU A 23 1.94 -10.85 -16.22
C LEU A 23 0.58 -10.70 -15.51
N THR A 24 -0.52 -10.80 -16.25
CA THR A 24 -1.87 -10.75 -15.67
C THR A 24 -2.06 -11.84 -14.62
N LYS A 25 -1.67 -13.09 -14.94
CA LYS A 25 -1.75 -14.19 -13.96
C LYS A 25 -0.92 -13.95 -12.70
N THR A 26 0.27 -13.37 -12.84
CA THR A 26 1.10 -13.02 -11.67
C THR A 26 0.43 -11.95 -10.81
N VAL A 27 -0.10 -10.89 -11.43
CA VAL A 27 -0.81 -9.82 -10.73
C VAL A 27 -2.06 -10.34 -10.03
N ASP A 28 -2.87 -11.16 -10.72
CA ASP A 28 -4.08 -11.74 -10.14
C ASP A 28 -3.76 -12.66 -8.96
N ARG A 29 -2.70 -13.48 -9.07
CA ARG A 29 -2.24 -14.33 -7.98
C ARG A 29 -1.79 -13.48 -6.78
N LEU A 30 -0.96 -12.48 -7.02
CA LEU A 30 -0.46 -11.60 -5.95
C LEU A 30 -1.62 -10.84 -5.28
N ASN A 31 -2.57 -10.30 -6.06
CA ASN A 31 -3.75 -9.64 -5.53
C ASN A 31 -4.63 -10.59 -4.71
N LYS A 32 -4.81 -11.83 -5.17
CA LYS A 32 -5.53 -12.86 -4.40
C LYS A 32 -4.84 -13.11 -3.06
N ILE A 33 -3.54 -13.34 -3.05
CA ILE A 33 -2.78 -13.62 -1.81
C ILE A 33 -2.90 -12.45 -0.82
N LEU A 34 -2.72 -11.21 -1.29
CA LEU A 34 -2.73 -10.05 -0.41
C LEU A 34 -4.13 -9.66 0.04
N TYR A 35 -5.08 -9.51 -0.89
CA TYR A 35 -6.35 -8.86 -0.60
C TYR A 35 -7.50 -9.83 -0.35
N SER A 36 -7.47 -11.03 -0.92
CA SER A 36 -8.51 -12.05 -0.70
C SER A 36 -8.12 -13.01 0.42
N ASP A 37 -6.94 -13.61 0.32
CA ASP A 37 -6.41 -14.57 1.30
C ASP A 37 -5.85 -13.86 2.54
N ARG A 38 -5.61 -12.54 2.46
CA ARG A 38 -5.12 -11.69 3.56
C ARG A 38 -3.85 -12.25 4.20
N ASN A 39 -2.88 -12.58 3.36
CA ASN A 39 -1.61 -13.17 3.78
C ASN A 39 -0.41 -12.36 3.26
N PRO A 40 -0.02 -11.28 3.94
CA PRO A 40 1.04 -10.40 3.48
C PRO A 40 2.41 -11.10 3.53
N ASN A 41 2.63 -12.04 4.44
CA ASN A 41 3.87 -12.81 4.52
C ASN A 41 4.06 -13.72 3.31
N GLU A 42 3.01 -14.42 2.88
CA GLU A 42 3.08 -15.25 1.67
C GLU A 42 3.22 -14.40 0.41
N TYR A 43 2.58 -13.23 0.36
CA TYR A 43 2.78 -12.27 -0.71
C TYR A 43 4.25 -11.86 -0.86
N VAL A 44 4.91 -11.53 0.26
CA VAL A 44 6.34 -11.15 0.25
C VAL A 44 7.21 -12.29 -0.29
N LYS A 45 6.95 -13.54 0.10
CA LYS A 45 7.69 -14.70 -0.43
C LYS A 45 7.53 -14.85 -1.94
N GLU A 46 6.31 -14.66 -2.46
CA GLU A 46 6.09 -14.70 -3.91
C GLU A 46 6.85 -13.58 -4.63
N CYS A 47 6.88 -12.37 -4.07
CA CYS A 47 7.70 -11.28 -4.59
C CYS A 47 9.19 -11.63 -4.57
N ASP A 48 9.70 -12.25 -3.51
CA ASP A 48 11.10 -12.71 -3.44
C ASP A 48 11.42 -13.73 -4.54
N ILE A 49 10.53 -14.68 -4.80
CA ILE A 49 10.66 -15.64 -5.91
C ILE A 49 10.70 -14.94 -7.27
N LEU A 50 9.89 -13.88 -7.46
CA LEU A 50 9.91 -13.08 -8.69
C LEU A 50 11.22 -12.29 -8.84
N LEU A 51 11.76 -11.77 -7.73
CA LEU A 51 13.00 -10.99 -7.71
C LEU A 51 14.25 -11.82 -8.04
N GLN A 52 14.22 -13.14 -7.77
CA GLN A 52 15.30 -14.07 -8.13
C GLN A 52 15.40 -14.35 -9.64
N LYS A 53 14.36 -14.03 -10.43
CA LYS A 53 14.34 -14.29 -11.87
C LYS A 53 15.11 -13.22 -12.64
N MET A 54 15.73 -13.62 -13.75
CA MET A 54 16.28 -12.68 -14.72
C MET A 54 15.15 -11.86 -15.33
N GLN A 55 15.21 -10.55 -15.16
CA GLN A 55 14.14 -9.63 -15.55
C GLN A 55 14.71 -8.27 -15.94
N SER A 56 13.89 -7.47 -16.64
CA SER A 56 14.29 -6.10 -16.96
C SER A 56 14.38 -5.25 -15.69
N LYS A 57 15.16 -4.15 -15.72
CA LYS A 57 15.22 -3.19 -14.61
C LYS A 57 13.81 -2.73 -14.20
N ARG A 58 12.97 -2.40 -15.18
CA ARG A 58 11.58 -1.98 -14.94
C ARG A 58 10.76 -3.03 -14.20
N ASP A 59 10.84 -4.29 -14.62
CA ASP A 59 10.11 -5.39 -13.99
C ASP A 59 10.63 -5.62 -12.56
N ARG A 60 11.95 -5.53 -12.35
CA ARG A 60 12.58 -5.61 -11.03
C ARG A 60 12.09 -4.49 -10.11
N ASP A 61 12.06 -3.24 -10.59
CA ASP A 61 11.63 -2.09 -9.81
C ASP A 61 10.14 -2.20 -9.40
N ILE A 62 9.28 -2.71 -10.30
CA ILE A 62 7.87 -3.00 -9.99
C ILE A 62 7.76 -4.07 -8.91
N ASN A 63 8.53 -5.17 -9.02
CA ASN A 63 8.50 -6.25 -8.04
C ASN A 63 9.05 -5.82 -6.66
N LEU A 64 9.99 -4.85 -6.62
CA LEU A 64 10.43 -4.23 -5.36
C LEU A 64 9.32 -3.39 -4.72
N LEU A 65 8.60 -2.57 -5.50
CA LEU A 65 7.46 -1.82 -4.98
C LEU A 65 6.39 -2.75 -4.43
N GLN A 66 6.08 -3.84 -5.15
CA GLN A 66 5.16 -4.88 -4.66
C GLN A 66 5.66 -5.47 -3.33
N LYS A 67 6.92 -5.91 -3.27
CA LYS A 67 7.51 -6.42 -2.03
C LYS A 67 7.36 -5.43 -0.88
N ALA A 68 7.63 -4.15 -1.11
CA ALA A 68 7.45 -3.10 -0.11
C ALA A 68 6.00 -3.02 0.39
N THR A 69 5.00 -3.06 -0.49
CA THR A 69 3.59 -3.11 -0.11
C THR A 69 3.27 -4.32 0.77
N GLY A 70 3.79 -5.51 0.43
CA GLY A 70 3.61 -6.71 1.25
C GLY A 70 4.27 -6.60 2.63
N LEU A 71 5.49 -6.07 2.69
CA LEU A 71 6.23 -5.82 3.93
C LEU A 71 5.50 -4.79 4.81
N PHE A 72 4.94 -3.73 4.21
CA PHE A 72 4.13 -2.73 4.91
C PHE A 72 2.94 -3.40 5.59
N TYR A 73 2.12 -4.16 4.86
CA TYR A 73 0.98 -4.87 5.47
C TYR A 73 1.41 -5.90 6.52
N ALA A 74 2.59 -6.51 6.39
CA ALA A 74 3.14 -7.41 7.41
C ALA A 74 3.67 -6.68 8.66
N GLY A 75 3.79 -5.35 8.64
CA GLY A 75 4.35 -4.54 9.73
C GLY A 75 5.87 -4.56 9.79
N ARG A 76 6.54 -4.91 8.70
CA ARG A 76 8.01 -5.00 8.61
C ARG A 76 8.58 -3.67 8.10
N PHE A 77 8.32 -2.59 8.82
CA PHE A 77 8.54 -1.21 8.37
C PHE A 77 10.01 -0.89 8.08
N ASP A 78 10.96 -1.42 8.86
CA ASP A 78 12.40 -1.25 8.57
C ASP A 78 12.80 -1.87 7.23
N GLU A 79 12.20 -3.00 6.87
CA GLU A 79 12.47 -3.65 5.60
C GLU A 79 11.81 -2.91 4.43
N VAL A 80 10.64 -2.28 4.64
CA VAL A 80 10.06 -1.35 3.67
C VAL A 80 11.05 -0.22 3.36
N LYS A 81 11.56 0.44 4.41
CA LYS A 81 12.55 1.52 4.28
C LYS A 81 13.81 1.03 3.57
N HIS A 82 14.31 -0.17 3.90
CA HIS A 82 15.48 -0.75 3.23
C HIS A 82 15.24 -0.97 1.74
N VAL A 83 14.13 -1.63 1.38
CA VAL A 83 13.76 -1.93 -0.01
C VAL A 83 13.62 -0.63 -0.82
N LEU A 84 12.90 0.35 -0.29
CA LEU A 84 12.58 1.58 -1.01
C LEU A 84 13.77 2.55 -1.09
N ASN A 85 14.61 2.65 -0.06
CA ASN A 85 15.72 3.60 -0.05
C ASN A 85 17.06 3.03 -0.54
N LYS A 86 17.27 1.71 -0.47
CA LYS A 86 18.57 1.08 -0.77
C LYS A 86 18.53 0.16 -1.98
N GLU A 87 17.47 -0.63 -2.15
CA GLU A 87 17.38 -1.55 -3.29
C GLU A 87 16.78 -0.89 -4.54
N LEU A 88 15.76 -0.05 -4.35
CA LEU A 88 15.11 0.68 -5.44
C LEU A 88 15.96 1.90 -5.84
N LYS A 89 16.77 1.74 -6.89
CA LYS A 89 17.71 2.77 -7.34
C LYS A 89 17.05 4.06 -7.85
N GLN A 90 15.82 3.95 -8.35
CA GLN A 90 15.08 5.08 -8.91
C GLN A 90 13.58 4.80 -8.77
N ILE A 91 12.82 5.80 -8.33
CA ILE A 91 11.36 5.69 -8.21
C ILE A 91 10.75 5.63 -9.62
N PRO A 92 10.03 4.56 -10.00
CA PRO A 92 9.34 4.50 -11.28
C PRO A 92 8.28 5.61 -11.37
N ALA A 93 8.19 6.33 -12.49
CA ALA A 93 7.22 7.41 -12.66
C ALA A 93 5.77 6.95 -12.35
N ASN A 94 5.38 5.78 -12.85
CA ASN A 94 4.03 5.23 -12.60
C ASN A 94 3.87 4.60 -11.21
N GLY A 95 4.95 4.50 -10.43
CA GLY A 95 4.99 3.85 -9.11
C GLY A 95 5.19 4.82 -7.94
N GLN A 96 5.28 6.13 -8.19
CA GLN A 96 5.58 7.10 -7.13
C GLN A 96 4.53 7.13 -6.02
N HIS A 97 3.26 7.02 -6.36
CA HIS A 97 2.19 6.98 -5.36
C HIS A 97 2.32 5.77 -4.41
N LEU A 98 2.66 4.58 -4.93
CA LEU A 98 2.91 3.40 -4.09
C LEU A 98 4.18 3.56 -3.26
N PHE A 99 5.25 4.07 -3.87
CA PHE A 99 6.50 4.34 -3.17
C PHE A 99 6.28 5.23 -1.95
N TYR A 100 5.67 6.40 -2.14
CA TYR A 100 5.46 7.35 -1.05
C TYR A 100 4.42 6.85 -0.06
N GLN A 101 3.36 6.16 -0.52
CA GLN A 101 2.40 5.54 0.38
C GLN A 101 3.09 4.57 1.33
N ASP A 102 3.83 3.60 0.80
CA ASP A 102 4.42 2.55 1.61
C ASP A 102 5.53 3.11 2.50
N LEU A 103 6.33 4.06 2.02
CA LEU A 103 7.41 4.66 2.81
C LEU A 103 6.89 5.57 3.93
N VAL A 104 6.07 6.57 3.60
CA VAL A 104 5.56 7.55 4.58
C VAL A 104 4.72 6.85 5.63
N LEU A 105 3.80 5.97 5.23
CA LEU A 105 2.96 5.27 6.19
C LEU A 105 3.77 4.29 7.05
N SER A 106 4.80 3.64 6.51
CA SER A 106 5.70 2.80 7.33
C SER A 106 6.44 3.60 8.39
N MET A 107 6.84 4.84 8.08
CA MET A 107 7.48 5.73 9.05
C MET A 107 6.49 6.15 10.14
N ILE A 108 5.32 6.66 9.74
CA ILE A 108 4.28 7.12 10.69
C ILE A 108 3.80 5.97 11.59
N PHE A 109 3.38 4.83 11.02
CA PHE A 109 2.94 3.68 11.82
C PHE A 109 4.09 2.97 12.56
N GLY A 110 5.33 3.18 12.12
CA GLY A 110 6.54 2.69 12.80
C GLY A 110 6.98 3.56 13.97
N GLY A 111 6.38 4.74 14.16
CA GLY A 111 6.71 5.69 15.23
C GLY A 111 7.67 6.81 14.83
N GLU A 112 8.15 6.83 13.59
CA GLU A 112 8.96 7.91 12.98
C GLU A 112 8.03 8.99 12.40
N VAL A 113 7.20 9.59 13.26
CA VAL A 113 6.11 10.48 12.84
C VAL A 113 6.66 11.78 12.25
N GLU A 114 7.62 12.43 12.91
CA GLU A 114 8.21 13.67 12.41
C GLU A 114 8.95 13.48 11.08
N GLU A 115 9.76 12.41 10.96
CA GLU A 115 10.47 12.14 9.71
C GLU A 115 9.51 11.76 8.57
N GLY A 116 8.42 11.04 8.90
CA GLY A 116 7.37 10.71 7.94
C GLY A 116 6.65 11.96 7.41
N HIS A 117 6.35 12.89 8.30
CA HIS A 117 5.75 14.18 7.96
C HIS A 117 6.67 15.02 7.06
N GLU A 118 7.95 15.17 7.43
CA GLU A 118 8.93 15.92 6.63
C GLU A 118 9.08 15.32 5.22
N LEU A 119 9.13 14.00 5.12
CA LEU A 119 9.17 13.33 3.82
C LEU A 119 7.93 13.61 2.98
N LEU A 120 6.74 13.61 3.59
CA LEU A 120 5.49 13.88 2.90
C LEU A 120 5.42 15.33 2.38
N GLU A 121 5.86 16.31 3.18
CA GLU A 121 5.94 17.70 2.76
C GLU A 121 6.87 17.88 1.57
N ASN A 122 8.07 17.29 1.64
CA ASN A 122 9.04 17.32 0.54
C ASN A 122 8.49 16.65 -0.74
N ALA A 123 7.60 15.65 -0.60
CA ALA A 123 6.99 14.93 -1.71
C ALA A 123 5.67 15.55 -2.20
N ARG A 124 5.13 16.57 -1.52
CA ARG A 124 3.75 17.08 -1.72
C ARG A 124 3.47 17.50 -3.16
N GLU A 125 4.31 18.35 -3.75
CA GLU A 125 4.13 18.81 -5.14
C GLU A 125 4.15 17.65 -6.15
N THR A 126 5.05 16.71 -5.90
CA THR A 126 5.22 15.50 -6.71
C THR A 126 3.94 14.66 -6.65
N LEU A 127 3.43 14.36 -5.45
CA LEU A 127 2.19 13.60 -5.27
C LEU A 127 0.98 14.30 -5.88
N MET A 128 0.88 15.62 -5.73
CA MET A 128 -0.23 16.41 -6.31
C MET A 128 -0.25 16.37 -7.84
N THR A 129 0.90 16.18 -8.49
CA THR A 129 0.96 15.95 -9.94
C THR A 129 0.25 14.65 -10.35
N TYR A 130 0.35 13.59 -9.54
CA TYR A 130 -0.29 12.30 -9.80
C TYR A 130 -1.76 12.23 -9.34
N LYS A 131 -2.17 13.10 -8.40
CA LYS A 131 -3.56 13.21 -7.91
C LYS A 131 -4.57 13.49 -9.02
N ARG A 132 -4.13 14.11 -10.14
CA ARG A 132 -4.97 14.44 -11.31
C ARG A 132 -5.46 13.24 -12.13
N THR A 133 -5.05 12.01 -11.78
CA THR A 133 -5.56 10.77 -12.38
C THR A 133 -6.52 10.09 -11.40
N GLU A 134 -7.80 9.91 -11.77
CA GLU A 134 -8.88 9.44 -10.86
C GLU A 134 -8.53 8.16 -10.07
N GLY A 135 -7.72 7.26 -10.67
CA GLY A 135 -7.32 6.00 -10.05
C GLY A 135 -6.47 6.13 -8.78
N ASN A 136 -5.64 7.19 -8.67
CA ASN A 136 -4.63 7.35 -7.63
C ASN A 136 -5.02 8.35 -6.52
N ASN A 137 -6.04 9.17 -6.77
CA ASN A 137 -6.45 10.27 -5.89
C ASN A 137 -6.77 9.80 -4.45
N LYS A 138 -7.64 8.78 -4.30
CA LYS A 138 -7.98 8.23 -2.98
C LYS A 138 -6.79 7.60 -2.24
N GLY A 139 -5.79 7.11 -2.98
CA GLY A 139 -4.54 6.56 -2.44
C GLY A 139 -3.74 7.66 -1.74
N ILE A 140 -3.48 8.73 -2.49
CA ILE A 140 -2.71 9.91 -2.07
C ILE A 140 -3.44 10.67 -0.95
N GLU A 141 -4.74 10.89 -1.07
CA GLU A 141 -5.53 11.61 -0.06
C GLU A 141 -5.45 10.94 1.32
N PHE A 142 -5.39 9.61 1.35
CA PHE A 142 -5.24 8.89 2.62
C PHE A 142 -3.88 9.09 3.27
N ILE A 143 -2.80 9.23 2.49
CA ILE A 143 -1.48 9.52 3.08
C ILE A 143 -1.55 10.85 3.83
N PHE A 144 -2.13 11.87 3.19
CA PHE A 144 -2.35 13.18 3.82
C PHE A 144 -3.30 13.10 5.02
N ALA A 145 -4.37 12.29 4.95
CA ALA A 145 -5.29 12.15 6.06
C ALA A 145 -4.67 11.45 7.28
N VAL A 146 -3.83 10.44 7.06
CA VAL A 146 -3.08 9.78 8.15
C VAL A 146 -2.04 10.75 8.73
N ASP A 147 -1.31 11.49 7.90
CA ASP A 147 -0.37 12.50 8.40
C ASP A 147 -1.08 13.56 9.25
N ASP A 148 -2.15 14.17 8.75
CA ASP A 148 -2.93 15.15 9.49
C ASP A 148 -3.49 14.61 10.82
N LEU A 149 -3.96 13.36 10.83
CA LEU A 149 -4.40 12.68 12.05
C LEU A 149 -3.28 12.63 13.10
N TYR A 150 -2.08 12.19 12.70
CA TYR A 150 -0.93 12.09 13.59
C TYR A 150 -0.32 13.46 13.96
N GLN A 151 -0.65 14.51 13.22
CA GLN A 151 -0.39 15.91 13.58
C GLN A 151 -1.50 16.53 14.47
N GLY A 152 -2.50 15.75 14.89
CA GLY A 152 -3.55 16.18 15.80
C GLY A 152 -4.75 16.86 15.14
N LYS A 153 -4.87 16.83 13.81
CA LYS A 153 -5.97 17.44 13.05
C LYS A 153 -7.14 16.47 12.87
N TYR A 154 -7.68 15.97 13.98
CA TYR A 154 -8.67 14.89 14.01
C TYR A 154 -9.99 15.23 13.27
N GLU A 155 -10.58 16.39 13.59
CA GLU A 155 -11.92 16.79 13.11
C GLU A 155 -12.00 16.89 11.58
N GLU A 156 -10.95 17.42 10.95
CA GLU A 156 -10.87 17.64 9.51
C GLU A 156 -10.87 16.34 8.70
N ARG A 157 -10.52 15.22 9.34
CA ARG A 157 -10.32 13.92 8.70
C ARG A 157 -11.38 12.88 9.04
N LYS A 158 -12.28 13.16 9.99
CA LYS A 158 -13.30 12.20 10.45
C LYS A 158 -14.22 11.72 9.33
N GLU A 159 -14.83 12.64 8.58
CA GLU A 159 -15.73 12.29 7.46
C GLU A 159 -15.02 11.47 6.38
N PHE A 160 -13.75 11.80 6.11
CA PHE A 160 -12.94 11.05 5.15
C PHE A 160 -12.72 9.60 5.60
N PHE A 161 -12.39 9.38 6.87
CA PHE A 161 -12.21 8.01 7.38
C PHE A 161 -13.54 7.25 7.47
N ILE A 162 -14.66 7.92 7.77
CA ILE A 162 -16.00 7.31 7.71
C ILE A 162 -16.30 6.81 6.28
N ASP A 163 -16.14 7.65 5.24
CA ASP A 163 -16.31 7.21 3.83
C ASP A 163 -15.42 6.00 3.53
N LEU A 164 -14.17 6.03 3.99
CA LEU A 164 -13.20 5.00 3.65
C LEU A 164 -13.46 3.66 4.38
N CYS A 165 -14.08 3.69 5.56
CA CYS A 165 -14.54 2.49 6.26
C CYS A 165 -15.59 1.72 5.45
N GLU A 166 -16.47 2.44 4.76
CA GLU A 166 -17.55 1.87 3.93
C GLU A 166 -17.08 1.54 2.51
N ASN A 167 -16.41 2.50 1.88
CA ASN A 167 -16.11 2.51 0.44
C ASN A 167 -14.64 2.19 0.11
N GLY A 168 -13.85 1.75 1.10
CA GLY A 168 -12.47 1.32 0.90
C GLY A 168 -12.36 0.13 -0.05
N ARG A 169 -11.41 0.20 -1.00
CA ARG A 169 -11.26 -0.78 -2.10
C ARG A 169 -10.97 -2.21 -1.67
N ASN A 170 -10.42 -2.41 -0.47
CA ASN A 170 -10.07 -3.73 0.06
C ASN A 170 -10.15 -3.75 1.59
N TYR A 171 -10.08 -4.95 2.17
CA TYR A 171 -10.17 -5.16 3.63
C TYR A 171 -9.12 -4.36 4.41
N TYR A 172 -7.86 -4.35 3.98
CA TYR A 172 -6.81 -3.62 4.70
C TYR A 172 -7.00 -2.11 4.67
N ARG A 173 -7.50 -1.57 3.56
CA ARG A 173 -7.79 -0.14 3.47
C ARG A 173 -8.90 0.27 4.44
N ARG A 174 -9.95 -0.55 4.53
CA ARG A 174 -11.03 -0.35 5.49
C ARG A 174 -10.55 -0.56 6.94
N ALA A 175 -9.66 -1.53 7.17
CA ALA A 175 -9.06 -1.78 8.47
C ALA A 175 -8.26 -0.58 8.98
N MET A 176 -7.37 -0.02 8.15
CA MET A 176 -6.60 1.17 8.52
C MET A 176 -7.53 2.38 8.75
N ALA A 177 -8.57 2.55 7.94
CA ALA A 177 -9.56 3.61 8.13
C ALA A 177 -10.28 3.48 9.48
N ASN A 178 -10.70 2.27 9.85
CA ASN A 178 -11.32 2.01 11.16
C ASN A 178 -10.34 2.28 12.31
N TYR A 179 -9.06 1.88 12.15
CA TYR A 179 -8.04 2.18 13.16
C TYR A 179 -7.85 3.69 13.34
N CYS A 180 -7.70 4.45 12.24
CA CYS A 180 -7.59 5.91 12.30
C CYS A 180 -8.83 6.56 12.91
N LEU A 181 -10.03 6.08 12.57
CA LEU A 181 -11.28 6.58 13.13
C LEU A 181 -11.41 6.27 14.63
N ALA A 182 -10.89 5.12 15.09
CA ALA A 182 -10.81 4.81 16.51
C ALA A 182 -9.94 5.82 17.28
N LEU A 183 -8.80 6.24 16.71
CA LEU A 183 -7.95 7.27 17.32
C LEU A 183 -8.67 8.62 17.44
N ILE A 184 -9.49 8.98 16.44
CA ILE A 184 -10.36 10.17 16.52
C ILE A 184 -11.36 10.02 17.66
N TYR A 185 -12.08 8.91 17.74
CA TYR A 185 -13.06 8.68 18.81
C TYR A 185 -12.42 8.61 20.20
N LYS A 186 -11.18 8.12 20.31
CA LYS A 186 -10.40 8.19 21.54
C LYS A 186 -10.16 9.64 21.98
N ASN A 187 -9.76 10.51 21.05
CA ASN A 187 -9.58 11.94 21.31
C ASN A 187 -10.91 12.65 21.69
N GLU A 188 -12.03 12.16 21.19
CA GLU A 188 -13.38 12.65 21.54
C GLU A 188 -13.95 12.04 22.84
N GLU A 189 -13.19 11.18 23.52
CA GLU A 189 -13.65 10.41 24.70
C GLU A 189 -14.88 9.52 24.42
N ASN A 190 -15.12 9.17 23.15
CA ASN A 190 -16.21 8.31 22.72
C ASN A 190 -15.77 6.83 22.67
N LEU A 191 -15.64 6.23 23.85
CA LEU A 191 -15.09 4.88 24.01
C LEU A 191 -15.93 3.78 23.32
N ASP A 192 -17.25 3.96 23.23
CA ASP A 192 -18.13 2.98 22.57
C ASP A 192 -17.85 2.88 21.07
N GLU A 193 -17.78 4.03 20.38
CA GLU A 193 -17.47 4.06 18.94
C GLU A 193 -16.00 3.72 18.67
N MET A 194 -15.09 4.14 19.55
CA MET A 194 -13.69 3.71 19.51
C MET A 194 -13.57 2.19 19.52
N ASN A 195 -14.20 1.51 20.48
CA ASN A 195 -14.12 0.05 20.62
C ASN A 195 -14.74 -0.69 19.43
N LYS A 196 -15.87 -0.20 18.88
CA LYS A 196 -16.45 -0.75 17.65
C LYS A 196 -15.48 -0.64 16.47
N CYS A 197 -14.84 0.52 16.31
CA CYS A 197 -13.86 0.75 15.25
C CYS A 197 -12.62 -0.13 15.42
N LEU A 198 -12.08 -0.29 16.63
CA LEU A 198 -10.93 -1.17 16.90
C LEU A 198 -11.25 -2.64 16.58
N GLN A 199 -12.44 -3.11 16.96
CA GLN A 199 -12.88 -4.47 16.64
C GLN A 199 -12.95 -4.70 15.12
N LEU A 200 -13.53 -3.76 14.38
CA LEU A 200 -13.57 -3.82 12.91
C LEU A 200 -12.17 -3.74 12.28
N ALA A 201 -11.30 -2.86 12.79
CA ALA A 201 -9.92 -2.76 12.34
C ALA A 201 -9.16 -4.08 12.51
N LYS A 202 -9.38 -4.76 13.65
CA LYS A 202 -8.81 -6.08 13.95
C LYS A 202 -9.32 -7.16 12.99
N GLU A 203 -10.63 -7.28 12.80
CA GLU A 203 -11.25 -8.31 11.96
C GLU A 203 -10.91 -8.15 10.46
N LEU A 204 -10.99 -6.93 9.96
CA LEU A 204 -10.68 -6.62 8.57
C LEU A 204 -9.17 -6.71 8.32
N GLY A 205 -8.37 -6.29 9.31
CA GLY A 205 -6.91 -6.25 9.31
C GLY A 205 -6.21 -7.57 9.59
N PHE A 206 -6.92 -8.69 9.60
CA PHE A 206 -6.38 -10.01 9.93
C PHE A 206 -5.03 -10.32 9.24
N ASN A 207 -4.09 -10.86 10.02
CA ASN A 207 -2.68 -11.15 9.71
C ASN A 207 -1.85 -9.94 9.27
N SER A 208 -2.28 -8.71 9.56
CA SER A 208 -1.54 -7.49 9.22
C SER A 208 -1.07 -6.73 10.46
N PHE A 209 -0.27 -5.69 10.25
CA PHE A 209 0.12 -4.78 11.33
C PHE A 209 -1.09 -4.08 11.97
N VAL A 210 -2.17 -3.83 11.22
CA VAL A 210 -3.35 -3.14 11.71
C VAL A 210 -4.06 -3.95 12.79
N GLU A 211 -4.11 -5.28 12.65
CA GLU A 211 -4.64 -6.17 13.68
C GLU A 211 -3.87 -6.05 14.99
N LYS A 212 -2.54 -5.95 14.91
CA LYS A 212 -1.66 -5.78 16.07
C LYS A 212 -1.86 -4.42 16.73
N LEU A 213 -1.90 -3.34 15.93
CA LEU A 213 -2.17 -2.00 16.43
C LEU A 213 -3.52 -1.92 17.13
N ALA A 214 -4.58 -2.44 16.49
CA ALA A 214 -5.91 -2.44 17.07
C ALA A 214 -5.97 -3.26 18.38
N SER A 215 -5.32 -4.43 18.42
CA SER A 215 -5.28 -5.26 19.63
C SER A 215 -4.52 -4.57 20.78
N ASN A 216 -3.37 -3.96 20.50
CA ASN A 216 -2.61 -3.23 21.50
C ASN A 216 -3.40 -2.03 22.06
N GLU A 217 -4.10 -1.30 21.19
CA GLU A 217 -4.92 -0.17 21.59
C GLU A 217 -6.10 -0.62 22.48
N MET A 218 -6.73 -1.75 22.16
CA MET A 218 -7.80 -2.33 22.99
C MET A 218 -7.31 -2.81 24.38
N GLU A 219 -6.05 -3.22 24.51
CA GLU A 219 -5.47 -3.67 25.78
C GLU A 219 -5.06 -2.52 26.71
N GLN A 220 -4.86 -1.32 26.16
CA GLN A 220 -4.43 -0.13 26.89
C GLN A 220 -5.59 0.72 27.43
N ASN A 221 -6.82 0.47 26.96
CA ASN A 221 -8.04 1.17 27.36
C ASN A 221 -8.85 0.35 28.36
#